data_AF-A0A2W4XDW1-F1
#
_entry.id   AF-A0A2W4XDW1-F1
#
_cell.length_a   1.000
_cell.length_b   1.000
_cell.length_c   1.000
_cell.angle_alpha   90.00
_cell.angle_beta   90.00
_cell.angle_gamma   90.00
#
_symmetry.space_group_name_H-M   'P 1'
#
loop_
_entity.id
_entity.type
_entity.pdbx_description
1 polymer ?
#
loop_
_entity_poly.entity_id
_entity_poly.type
_entity_poly.pdbx_seq_one_letter_code
_entity_poly.pdbx_strand_id
1 'polypeptide(L)'
;MTIYIQSRGKSQDHDYAWLKIEDNDRQEPEIPHVLKAIKPEELIDSQNPSIVLARSGEHLLLLATALDTQDGRTDFMGRQIRNSVAWVEEYSPASQQLMRKLAIQALKGKLADAVQQAVENAASNTYGFEADFKKLKEIERVANEEEIGDTKFERYPLKVGGACPDLISKLVGDLETYQLPESSGDETFVVLTTMKSAEGLKAKSVWRGLSNRIESESKEWKEYSVKKNVKAPPNRKAAQKSSIKGILILLIVGVIIMALLIFLIAPDRSQPKDQTSMQASLNFVSKANLPL
;
A
#
# COMPACT_ATOMS: atom_id res chain seq x y z
N MET A 1 -4.91 17.84 -11.24
CA MET A 1 -3.91 17.20 -10.37
C MET A 1 -4.10 17.69 -8.96
N THR A 2 -4.17 16.78 -8.00
CA THR A 2 -4.13 17.12 -6.58
C THR A 2 -2.69 17.06 -6.08
N ILE A 3 -2.26 18.11 -5.38
CA ILE A 3 -0.89 18.23 -4.86
C ILE A 3 -0.94 18.08 -3.35
N TYR A 4 -0.03 17.28 -2.82
CA TYR A 4 0.15 17.11 -1.39
C TYR A 4 1.59 17.43 -1.02
N ILE A 5 1.79 18.13 0.07
CA ILE A 5 3.11 18.43 0.62
C ILE A 5 3.20 17.80 2.01
N GLN A 6 4.29 17.09 2.24
CA GLN A 6 4.72 16.72 3.59
C GLN A 6 5.90 17.60 3.97
N SER A 7 5.74 18.35 5.04
CA SER A 7 6.84 19.05 5.67
C SER A 7 6.63 19.05 7.19
N ARG A 8 7.55 19.70 7.90
CA ARG A 8 7.57 19.67 9.36
C ARG A 8 6.37 20.41 9.95
N GLY A 9 5.70 19.77 10.91
CA GLY A 9 4.69 20.42 11.74
C GLY A 9 5.25 21.25 12.90
N LYS A 10 4.35 21.77 13.74
CA LYS A 10 4.65 22.82 14.74
C LYS A 10 5.40 22.33 15.98
N SER A 11 5.23 21.08 16.37
CA SER A 11 5.70 20.56 17.67
C SER A 11 6.12 19.11 17.55
N GLN A 12 6.69 18.55 18.61
CA GLN A 12 7.04 17.13 18.65
C GLN A 12 5.82 16.22 18.45
N ASP A 13 4.66 16.65 18.94
CA ASP A 13 3.38 15.93 18.76
C ASP A 13 2.77 16.12 17.36
N HIS A 14 3.22 17.15 16.63
CA HIS A 14 2.83 17.46 15.26
C HIS A 14 4.08 17.43 14.39
N ASP A 15 4.67 16.25 14.21
CA ASP A 15 5.87 16.03 13.38
C ASP A 15 5.53 16.22 11.87
N TYR A 16 6.15 15.47 10.97
CA TYR A 16 5.86 15.53 9.54
C TYR A 16 4.42 15.14 9.21
N ALA A 17 3.66 16.08 8.66
CA ALA A 17 2.25 15.88 8.28
C ALA A 17 2.03 16.16 6.79
N TRP A 18 1.16 15.36 6.17
CA TRP A 18 0.70 15.60 4.81
C TRP A 18 -0.41 16.64 4.81
N LEU A 19 -0.26 17.67 3.99
CA LEU A 19 -1.30 18.64 3.68
C LEU A 19 -1.68 18.52 2.21
N LYS A 20 -2.98 18.41 1.93
CA LYS A 20 -3.54 18.62 0.61
C LYS A 20 -3.61 20.11 0.35
N ILE A 21 -3.09 20.54 -0.80
CA ILE A 21 -3.05 21.95 -1.19
C ILE A 21 -4.16 22.19 -2.22
N GLU A 22 -5.06 23.11 -1.91
CA GLU A 22 -6.21 23.44 -2.73
C GLU A 22 -6.10 24.83 -3.37
N ASP A 23 -7.04 25.14 -4.25
CA ASP A 23 -7.15 26.46 -4.83
C ASP A 23 -7.38 27.51 -3.73
N ASN A 24 -6.75 28.68 -3.89
CA ASN A 24 -6.69 29.76 -2.88
C ASN A 24 -5.80 29.47 -1.65
N ASP A 25 -4.77 28.63 -1.80
CA ASP A 25 -3.78 28.34 -0.74
C ASP A 25 -4.38 27.70 0.51
N ARG A 26 -5.59 27.14 0.39
CA ARG A 26 -6.23 26.37 1.46
C ARG A 26 -5.48 25.06 1.64
N GLN A 27 -5.17 24.73 2.89
CA GLN A 27 -4.38 23.56 3.26
C GLN A 27 -5.15 22.72 4.28
N GLU A 28 -5.34 21.45 3.96
CA GLU A 28 -6.08 20.50 4.80
C GLU A 28 -5.21 19.28 5.13
N PRO A 29 -5.15 18.85 6.41
CA PRO A 29 -4.46 17.61 6.76
C PRO A 29 -5.11 16.40 6.10
N GLU A 30 -4.42 15.80 5.12
CA GLU A 30 -4.91 14.64 4.38
C GLU A 30 -3.73 13.83 3.85
N ILE A 31 -3.74 12.51 4.13
CA ILE A 31 -2.79 11.58 3.54
C ILE A 31 -3.30 11.20 2.13
N PRO A 32 -2.50 11.35 1.06
CA PRO A 32 -2.94 11.01 -0.29
C PRO A 32 -3.46 9.57 -0.34
N HIS A 33 -4.71 9.40 -0.79
CA HIS A 33 -5.41 8.11 -0.74
C HIS A 33 -4.65 6.98 -1.46
N VAL A 34 -3.94 7.31 -2.55
CA VAL A 34 -3.13 6.35 -3.35
C VAL A 34 -1.99 5.73 -2.53
N LEU A 35 -1.47 6.43 -1.52
CA LEU A 35 -0.37 5.90 -0.69
C LEU A 35 -0.77 4.62 0.06
N LYS A 36 -2.04 4.49 0.45
CA LYS A 36 -2.54 3.29 1.17
C LYS A 36 -2.46 2.02 0.33
N ALA A 37 -2.66 2.14 -0.98
CA ALA A 37 -2.62 1.03 -1.92
C ALA A 37 -1.18 0.72 -2.36
N ILE A 38 -0.40 1.75 -2.72
CA ILE A 38 0.98 1.59 -3.20
C ILE A 38 1.93 1.16 -2.07
N LYS A 39 1.68 1.60 -0.84
CA LYS A 39 2.52 1.35 0.35
C LYS A 39 3.98 1.71 0.11
N PRO A 40 4.30 2.99 -0.19
CA PRO A 40 5.66 3.42 -0.47
C PRO A 40 6.65 3.09 0.65
N GLU A 41 6.21 2.97 1.91
CA GLU A 41 7.03 2.51 3.05
C GLU A 41 7.61 1.10 2.85
N GLU A 42 7.01 0.28 1.97
CA GLU A 42 7.55 -1.01 1.56
C GLU A 42 8.56 -0.90 0.41
N LEU A 43 8.86 0.29 -0.11
CA LEU A 43 9.75 0.56 -1.25
C LEU A 43 10.86 1.58 -0.91
N ILE A 44 10.57 2.56 -0.09
CA ILE A 44 11.44 3.71 0.19
C ILE A 44 11.55 3.99 1.68
N ASP A 45 12.62 4.71 2.03
CA ASP A 45 12.76 5.36 3.32
C ASP A 45 12.41 6.84 3.13
N SER A 46 11.35 7.31 3.76
CA SER A 46 10.86 8.69 3.57
C SER A 46 11.85 9.75 4.05
N GLN A 47 12.86 9.38 4.83
CA GLN A 47 13.93 10.28 5.28
C GLN A 47 15.05 10.45 4.25
N ASN A 48 15.08 9.60 3.22
CA ASN A 48 16.09 9.58 2.18
C ASN A 48 15.52 9.98 0.80
N PRO A 49 16.31 10.70 -0.02
CA PRO A 49 15.87 11.09 -1.36
C PRO A 49 15.43 9.88 -2.17
N SER A 50 14.14 9.86 -2.51
CA SER A 50 13.52 8.74 -3.22
C SER A 50 12.45 9.23 -4.17
N ILE A 51 12.22 8.47 -5.25
CA ILE A 51 11.17 8.76 -6.24
C ILE A 51 10.36 7.49 -6.46
N VAL A 52 9.04 7.60 -6.41
CA VAL A 52 8.10 6.53 -6.76
C VAL A 52 7.12 7.06 -7.77
N LEU A 53 7.06 6.42 -8.94
CA LEU A 53 6.00 6.63 -9.94
C LEU A 53 5.17 5.36 -10.02
N ALA A 54 3.88 5.44 -9.75
CA ALA A 54 3.00 4.30 -9.61
C ALA A 54 1.59 4.59 -10.12
N ARG A 55 0.79 3.53 -10.32
CA ARG A 55 -0.64 3.59 -10.58
C ARG A 55 -1.36 2.78 -9.50
N SER A 56 -2.47 3.29 -8.99
CA SER A 56 -3.43 2.51 -8.21
C SER A 56 -4.83 2.73 -8.76
N GLY A 57 -5.45 1.65 -9.24
CA GLY A 57 -6.73 1.73 -9.96
C GLY A 57 -6.66 2.75 -11.10
N GLU A 58 -7.52 3.77 -11.05
CA GLU A 58 -7.56 4.84 -12.06
C GLU A 58 -6.71 6.07 -11.69
N HIS A 59 -5.83 6.00 -10.69
CA HIS A 59 -5.01 7.14 -10.28
C HIS A 59 -3.52 6.88 -10.49
N LEU A 60 -2.81 7.87 -11.03
CA LEU A 60 -1.37 7.95 -11.04
C LEU A 60 -0.88 8.68 -9.79
N LEU A 61 0.28 8.25 -9.29
CA LEU A 61 1.01 8.86 -8.19
C LEU A 61 2.45 9.10 -8.63
N LEU A 62 2.91 10.34 -8.50
CA LEU A 62 4.33 10.65 -8.36
C LEU A 62 4.60 11.09 -6.93
N LEU A 63 5.47 10.37 -6.23
CA LEU A 63 5.96 10.71 -4.90
C LEU A 63 7.46 10.99 -4.97
N ALA A 64 7.88 12.16 -4.53
CA ALA A 64 9.29 12.49 -4.32
C ALA A 64 9.50 12.83 -2.83
N THR A 65 10.38 12.11 -2.15
CA THR A 65 10.62 12.26 -0.72
C THR A 65 11.96 12.90 -0.43
N ALA A 66 12.06 13.51 0.76
CA ALA A 66 13.30 14.02 1.31
C ALA A 66 14.05 14.97 0.36
N LEU A 67 13.30 15.82 -0.34
CA LEU A 67 13.85 16.90 -1.16
C LEU A 67 14.61 17.86 -0.26
N ASP A 68 15.87 18.11 -0.63
CA ASP A 68 16.74 19.01 0.14
C ASP A 68 16.20 20.43 0.12
N THR A 69 16.29 21.12 1.26
CA THR A 69 15.97 22.54 1.38
C THR A 69 17.26 23.33 1.52
N GLN A 70 17.41 24.43 0.76
CA GLN A 70 18.62 25.26 0.78
C GLN A 70 18.55 26.46 1.74
N ASP A 71 17.45 26.57 2.50
CA ASP A 71 17.20 27.70 3.41
C ASP A 71 17.74 27.48 4.83
N GLY A 72 18.43 26.37 5.08
CA GLY A 72 19.00 26.05 6.39
C GLY A 72 17.96 25.78 7.48
N ARG A 73 16.69 25.54 7.11
CA ARG A 73 15.64 25.20 8.06
C ARG A 73 15.97 23.92 8.82
N THR A 74 15.89 23.99 10.14
CA THR A 74 16.08 22.83 11.02
C THR A 74 14.84 22.56 11.87
N ASP A 75 14.72 21.31 12.27
CA ASP A 75 13.70 20.87 13.20
C ASP A 75 14.05 21.26 14.66
N PHE A 76 13.19 20.93 15.63
CA PHE A 76 13.47 21.26 17.04
C PHE A 76 14.67 20.48 17.62
N MET A 77 15.09 19.42 16.94
CA MET A 77 16.26 18.61 17.27
C MET A 77 17.50 19.04 16.46
N GLY A 78 17.42 20.11 15.68
CA GLY A 78 18.50 20.60 14.84
C GLY A 78 18.73 19.81 13.55
N ARG A 79 17.84 18.87 13.20
CA ARG A 79 17.92 18.11 11.93
C ARG A 79 17.41 18.97 10.79
N GLN A 80 18.01 18.89 9.61
CA GLN A 80 17.53 19.64 8.44
C GLN A 80 16.09 19.21 8.09
N ILE A 81 15.21 20.20 7.87
CA ILE A 81 13.86 19.94 7.37
C ILE A 81 13.95 19.52 5.91
N ARG A 82 13.18 18.51 5.51
CA ARG A 82 13.11 18.08 4.11
C ARG A 82 11.67 18.03 3.64
N ASN A 83 11.43 18.48 2.42
CA ASN A 83 10.08 18.44 1.87
C ASN A 83 9.85 17.10 1.16
N SER A 84 8.64 16.59 1.25
CA SER A 84 8.16 15.54 0.34
C SER A 84 6.93 16.07 -0.39
N VAL A 85 6.75 15.63 -1.62
CA VAL A 85 5.63 16.06 -2.45
C VAL A 85 5.03 14.84 -3.15
N ALA A 86 3.70 14.83 -3.22
CA ALA A 86 2.96 13.86 -3.99
C ALA A 86 2.01 14.56 -4.96
N TRP A 87 2.08 14.18 -6.23
CA TRP A 87 1.09 14.52 -7.23
C TRP A 87 0.20 13.31 -7.49
N VAL A 88 -1.11 13.53 -7.46
CA VAL A 88 -2.12 12.51 -7.74
C VAL A 88 -3.05 13.02 -8.84
N GLU A 89 -3.29 12.20 -9.86
CA GLU A 89 -4.19 12.53 -10.97
C GLU A 89 -4.88 11.26 -11.46
N GLU A 90 -6.08 11.40 -12.00
CA GLU A 90 -6.71 10.32 -12.77
C GLU A 90 -5.85 9.94 -13.99
N TYR A 91 -5.82 8.65 -14.31
CA TYR A 91 -5.06 8.10 -15.42
C TYR A 91 -5.67 8.53 -16.75
N SER A 92 -4.84 9.18 -17.58
CA SER A 92 -5.11 9.52 -18.96
C SER A 92 -3.76 9.58 -19.70
N PRO A 93 -3.74 9.54 -21.04
CA PRO A 93 -2.50 9.74 -21.79
C PRO A 93 -1.79 11.06 -21.43
N ALA A 94 -2.55 12.14 -21.26
CA ALA A 94 -2.00 13.45 -20.89
C ALA A 94 -1.42 13.47 -19.47
N SER A 95 -2.12 12.88 -18.49
CA SER A 95 -1.62 12.82 -17.11
C SER A 95 -0.42 11.91 -16.97
N GLN A 96 -0.38 10.78 -17.70
CA GLN A 96 0.79 9.92 -17.77
C GLN A 96 2.00 10.67 -18.31
N GLN A 97 1.83 11.45 -19.39
CA GLN A 97 2.89 12.28 -19.95
C GLN A 97 3.39 13.31 -18.94
N LEU A 98 2.48 14.04 -18.28
CA LEU A 98 2.84 15.03 -17.26
C LEU A 98 3.58 14.40 -16.07
N MET A 99 3.10 13.26 -15.56
CA MET A 99 3.76 12.53 -14.47
C MET A 99 5.18 12.06 -14.84
N ARG A 100 5.40 11.63 -16.09
CA ARG A 100 6.75 11.31 -16.62
C ARG A 100 7.64 12.54 -16.61
N LYS A 101 7.16 13.70 -17.07
CA LYS A 101 7.92 14.96 -17.10
C LYS A 101 8.30 15.40 -15.67
N LEU A 102 7.37 15.35 -14.73
CA LEU A 102 7.64 15.65 -13.32
C LEU A 102 8.66 14.67 -12.71
N ALA A 103 8.56 13.37 -13.01
CA ALA A 103 9.54 12.38 -12.58
C ALA A 103 10.95 12.64 -13.16
N ILE A 104 11.04 13.07 -14.42
CA ILE A 104 12.29 13.49 -15.06
C ILE A 104 12.89 14.70 -14.33
N GLN A 105 12.09 15.71 -13.99
CA GLN A 105 12.56 16.85 -13.21
C GLN A 105 13.07 16.43 -11.83
N ALA A 106 12.41 15.48 -11.18
CA ALA A 106 12.87 14.91 -9.91
C ALA A 106 14.23 14.22 -10.06
N LEU A 107 14.39 13.37 -11.07
CA LEU A 107 15.65 12.65 -11.37
C LEU A 107 16.80 13.60 -11.73
N LYS A 108 16.49 14.73 -12.37
CA LYS A 108 17.46 15.79 -12.71
C LYS A 108 17.73 16.76 -11.54
N GLY A 109 17.11 16.57 -10.38
CA GLY A 109 17.25 17.42 -9.19
C GLY A 109 16.50 18.76 -9.25
N LYS A 110 15.90 19.12 -10.39
CA LYS A 110 15.21 20.41 -10.61
C LYS A 110 13.95 20.57 -9.75
N LEU A 111 13.29 19.45 -9.45
CA LEU A 111 12.03 19.47 -8.69
C LEU A 111 12.22 19.93 -7.24
N ALA A 112 13.38 19.62 -6.64
CA ALA A 112 13.67 20.01 -5.26
C ALA A 112 13.68 21.54 -5.11
N ASP A 113 14.38 22.23 -6.00
CA ASP A 113 14.48 23.69 -5.99
C ASP A 113 13.11 24.36 -6.21
N ALA A 114 12.29 23.82 -7.11
CA ALA A 114 10.97 24.36 -7.42
C ALA A 114 9.99 24.19 -6.25
N VAL A 115 9.97 23.00 -5.62
CA VAL A 115 9.14 22.76 -4.42
C VAL A 115 9.61 23.61 -3.25
N GLN A 116 10.92 23.76 -3.07
CA GLN A 116 11.49 24.60 -2.03
C GLN A 116 11.03 26.06 -2.14
N GLN A 117 10.95 26.61 -3.35
CA GLN A 117 10.43 27.99 -3.57
C GLN A 117 8.94 28.12 -3.26
N ALA A 118 8.20 27.01 -3.27
CA ALA A 118 6.77 26.98 -3.01
C ALA A 118 6.42 26.67 -1.54
N VAL A 119 7.38 26.25 -0.72
CA VAL A 119 7.13 25.80 0.66
C VAL A 119 7.96 26.60 1.66
N GLU A 120 7.28 27.44 2.43
CA GLU A 120 7.88 28.35 3.40
C GLU A 120 7.46 27.97 4.83
N ASN A 121 8.18 28.48 5.84
CA ASN A 121 7.72 28.35 7.22
C ASN A 121 6.50 29.23 7.45
N ALA A 122 5.44 28.67 8.02
CA ALA A 122 4.23 29.41 8.30
C ALA A 122 4.49 30.48 9.36
N ALA A 123 4.25 31.75 9.06
CA ALA A 123 4.25 32.81 10.07
C ALA A 123 3.08 32.64 11.05
N SER A 124 1.97 32.08 10.57
CA SER A 124 0.70 31.90 11.30
C SER A 124 0.70 30.70 12.27
N ASN A 125 1.83 30.00 12.36
CA ASN A 125 1.99 28.78 13.13
C ASN A 125 0.94 27.71 12.80
N THR A 126 0.20 27.75 11.68
CA THR A 126 -0.90 26.84 11.19
C THR A 126 -0.59 25.34 11.17
N TYR A 127 0.53 25.02 10.54
CA TYR A 127 0.92 23.65 10.26
C TYR A 127 2.44 23.49 10.30
N GLY A 128 3.17 24.47 10.84
CA GLY A 128 4.63 24.56 10.77
C GLY A 128 5.14 25.07 9.42
N PHE A 129 4.40 24.88 8.34
CA PHE A 129 4.71 25.39 7.00
C PHE A 129 3.46 25.88 6.27
N GLU A 130 3.67 26.69 5.23
CA GLU A 130 2.68 27.12 4.26
C GLU A 130 3.19 26.80 2.85
N ALA A 131 2.31 26.33 1.98
CA ALA A 131 2.62 26.06 0.58
C ALA A 131 1.83 26.99 -0.35
N ASP A 132 2.52 27.61 -1.29
CA ASP A 132 1.95 28.48 -2.32
C ASP A 132 1.43 27.64 -3.48
N PHE A 133 0.11 27.58 -3.62
CA PHE A 133 -0.57 26.78 -4.65
C PHE A 133 -0.19 27.25 -6.05
N LYS A 134 -0.06 28.57 -6.28
CA LYS A 134 0.28 29.09 -7.61
C LYS A 134 1.68 28.67 -8.03
N LYS A 135 2.65 28.73 -7.11
CA LYS A 135 4.02 28.24 -7.38
C LYS A 135 4.03 26.74 -7.64
N LEU A 136 3.27 25.94 -6.87
CA LEU A 136 3.15 24.49 -7.13
C LEU A 136 2.52 24.19 -8.49
N LYS A 137 1.48 24.94 -8.89
CA LYS A 137 0.85 24.82 -10.21
C LYS A 137 1.78 25.27 -11.35
N GLU A 138 2.67 26.20 -11.10
CA GLU A 138 3.69 26.64 -12.06
C GLU A 138 4.66 25.49 -12.39
N ILE A 139 4.99 24.62 -11.43
CA ILE A 139 5.80 23.41 -11.67
C ILE A 139 5.12 22.53 -12.72
N GLU A 140 3.82 22.28 -12.58
CA GLU A 140 3.05 21.49 -13.56
C GLU A 140 3.00 22.18 -14.93
N ARG A 141 2.82 23.51 -14.95
CA ARG A 141 2.77 24.30 -16.20
C ARG A 141 4.10 24.20 -16.96
N VAL A 142 5.22 24.46 -16.29
CA VAL A 142 6.57 24.38 -16.85
C VAL A 142 6.88 22.96 -17.31
N ALA A 143 6.56 21.95 -16.48
CA ALA A 143 6.73 20.56 -16.89
C ALA A 143 5.92 20.27 -18.16
N ASN A 144 4.70 20.77 -18.28
CA ASN A 144 3.86 20.51 -19.45
C ASN A 144 4.43 21.12 -20.75
N GLU A 145 5.20 22.21 -20.67
CA GLU A 145 5.87 22.84 -21.82
C GLU A 145 7.07 22.02 -22.34
N GLU A 146 7.66 21.13 -21.53
CA GLU A 146 8.76 20.28 -21.99
C GLU A 146 8.28 19.25 -23.01
N GLU A 147 8.90 19.19 -24.18
CA GLU A 147 8.61 18.15 -25.17
C GLU A 147 9.28 16.84 -24.77
N ILE A 148 8.49 15.76 -24.72
CA ILE A 148 9.00 14.39 -24.59
C ILE A 148 8.39 13.52 -25.68
N GLY A 149 9.12 12.48 -26.08
CA GLY A 149 8.63 11.49 -27.02
C GLY A 149 7.46 10.69 -26.44
N ASP A 150 6.49 10.39 -27.31
CA ASP A 150 5.32 9.58 -26.97
C ASP A 150 5.10 8.42 -27.95
N THR A 151 6.18 7.96 -28.58
CA THR A 151 6.08 7.28 -29.87
C THR A 151 6.25 5.76 -29.79
N LYS A 152 6.65 5.19 -28.64
CA LYS A 152 6.99 3.76 -28.55
C LYS A 152 6.36 3.06 -27.33
N PHE A 153 5.55 2.04 -27.63
CA PHE A 153 5.26 0.93 -26.72
C PHE A 153 6.38 -0.12 -26.88
N GLU A 154 7.38 -0.14 -26.00
CA GLU A 154 8.28 -1.30 -25.94
C GLU A 154 7.49 -2.50 -25.35
N ARG A 155 7.81 -3.71 -25.79
CA ARG A 155 7.55 -4.91 -24.99
C ARG A 155 8.54 -4.87 -23.83
N TYR A 156 8.24 -4.17 -22.74
CA TYR A 156 9.23 -3.84 -21.72
C TYR A 156 9.63 -5.03 -20.84
N PRO A 157 10.89 -5.47 -20.86
CA PRO A 157 11.42 -6.22 -19.73
C PRO A 157 11.45 -5.29 -18.50
N LEU A 158 11.20 -5.87 -17.33
CA LEU A 158 11.39 -5.17 -16.07
C LEU A 158 12.90 -5.07 -15.81
N LYS A 159 13.38 -3.92 -15.35
CA LYS A 159 14.82 -3.67 -15.18
C LYS A 159 15.12 -3.17 -13.77
N VAL A 160 16.21 -3.68 -13.18
CA VAL A 160 16.79 -3.14 -11.94
C VAL A 160 18.27 -2.86 -12.10
N GLY A 161 18.80 -1.89 -11.35
CA GLY A 161 20.22 -1.53 -11.40
C GLY A 161 20.67 -0.73 -10.18
N GLY A 162 21.99 -0.54 -10.07
CA GLY A 162 22.58 0.36 -9.07
C GLY A 162 22.21 1.81 -9.38
N ALA A 163 21.84 2.58 -8.36
CA ALA A 163 21.56 4.00 -8.53
C ALA A 163 22.87 4.78 -8.74
N CYS A 164 23.25 4.96 -10.01
CA CYS A 164 24.41 5.72 -10.44
C CYS A 164 24.03 6.71 -11.56
N PRO A 165 24.83 7.77 -11.80
CA PRO A 165 24.51 8.80 -12.79
C PRO A 165 24.20 8.25 -14.19
N ASP A 166 24.93 7.22 -14.63
CA ASP A 166 24.73 6.60 -15.95
C ASP A 166 23.35 5.93 -16.06
N LEU A 167 22.93 5.19 -15.03
CA LEU A 167 21.63 4.51 -15.03
C LEU A 167 20.46 5.48 -14.75
N ILE A 168 20.68 6.55 -13.98
CA ILE A 168 19.72 7.65 -13.84
C ILE A 168 19.51 8.34 -15.18
N SER A 169 20.58 8.63 -15.92
CA SER A 169 20.49 9.22 -17.27
C SER A 169 19.75 8.30 -18.25
N LYS A 170 20.01 6.99 -18.21
CA LYS A 170 19.25 6.00 -18.99
C LYS A 170 17.78 5.95 -18.58
N LEU A 171 17.46 6.04 -17.28
CA LEU A 171 16.07 6.10 -16.80
C LEU A 171 15.34 7.36 -17.29
N VAL A 172 16.03 8.50 -17.27
CA VAL A 172 15.51 9.74 -17.87
C VAL A 172 15.21 9.53 -19.35
N GLY A 173 16.16 8.96 -20.12
CA GLY A 173 15.95 8.67 -21.54
C GLY A 173 14.79 7.71 -21.79
N ASP A 174 14.63 6.70 -20.93
CA ASP A 174 13.47 5.80 -20.97
C ASP A 174 12.17 6.59 -20.72
N LEU A 175 12.09 7.42 -19.69
CA LEU A 175 10.93 8.26 -19.41
C LEU A 175 10.68 9.34 -20.47
N GLU A 176 11.68 9.75 -21.24
CA GLU A 176 11.52 10.67 -22.37
C GLU A 176 11.03 9.96 -23.63
N THR A 177 11.30 8.66 -23.79
CA THR A 177 11.01 7.91 -25.02
C THR A 177 9.72 7.09 -24.94
N TYR A 178 9.44 6.54 -23.76
CA TYR A 178 8.56 5.40 -23.60
C TYR A 178 7.34 5.72 -22.74
N GLN A 179 6.17 5.30 -23.21
CA GLN A 179 4.96 5.30 -22.38
C GLN A 179 5.12 4.36 -21.17
N LEU A 180 4.47 4.69 -20.06
CA LEU A 180 4.38 3.78 -18.92
C LEU A 180 3.63 2.50 -19.36
N PRO A 181 4.03 1.32 -18.86
CA PRO A 181 3.37 0.06 -19.18
C PRO A 181 1.85 0.14 -19.03
N GLU A 182 1.13 -0.32 -20.05
CA GLU A 182 -0.33 -0.47 -19.98
C GLU A 182 -0.70 -1.70 -19.15
N SER A 183 -1.37 -1.45 -18.05
CA SER A 183 -1.80 -2.47 -17.12
C SER A 183 -3.02 -2.02 -16.35
N SER A 184 -3.80 -3.01 -15.89
CA SER A 184 -4.92 -2.80 -14.99
C SER A 184 -4.50 -3.05 -13.56
N GLY A 185 -4.74 -2.11 -12.65
CA GLY A 185 -4.58 -2.31 -11.20
C GLY A 185 -3.44 -1.51 -10.57
N ASP A 186 -2.93 -2.02 -9.45
CA ASP A 186 -1.87 -1.38 -8.66
C ASP A 186 -0.50 -1.78 -9.20
N GLU A 187 0.24 -0.82 -9.73
CA GLU A 187 1.55 -1.04 -10.33
C GLU A 187 2.57 0.01 -9.94
N THR A 188 3.82 -0.41 -9.83
CA THR A 188 4.96 0.47 -9.56
C THR A 188 5.83 0.55 -10.80
N PHE A 189 5.91 1.72 -11.41
CA PHE A 189 6.65 1.93 -12.64
C PHE A 189 8.11 2.28 -12.35
N VAL A 190 8.35 3.33 -11.57
CA VAL A 190 9.70 3.81 -11.26
C VAL A 190 9.90 3.78 -9.76
N VAL A 191 11.05 3.27 -9.33
CA VAL A 191 11.53 3.42 -7.95
C VAL A 191 12.99 3.83 -8.01
N LEU A 192 13.33 4.97 -7.41
CA LEU A 192 14.69 5.31 -6.99
C LEU A 192 14.70 5.29 -5.45
N THR A 193 15.55 4.46 -4.85
CA THR A 193 15.56 4.24 -3.40
C THR A 193 16.97 4.00 -2.86
N THR A 194 17.18 4.26 -1.58
CA THR A 194 18.46 3.96 -0.91
C THR A 194 18.44 2.62 -0.17
N MET A 195 17.27 1.95 -0.05
CA MET A 195 17.09 0.88 0.94
C MET A 195 16.67 -0.50 0.40
N LYS A 196 16.25 -0.67 -0.84
CA LYS A 196 15.78 -1.98 -1.35
C LYS A 196 16.88 -2.76 -2.06
N SER A 197 16.97 -4.07 -1.84
CA SER A 197 17.81 -4.93 -2.68
C SER A 197 17.17 -5.13 -4.07
N ALA A 198 17.93 -5.72 -5.00
CA ALA A 198 17.40 -6.12 -6.29
C ALA A 198 16.19 -7.06 -6.16
N GLU A 199 16.25 -8.02 -5.24
CA GLU A 199 15.18 -8.99 -4.97
C GLU A 199 13.92 -8.29 -4.44
N GLY A 200 14.09 -7.29 -3.57
CA GLY A 200 12.98 -6.48 -3.06
C GLY A 200 12.24 -5.72 -4.15
N LEU A 201 12.99 -5.09 -5.07
CA LEU A 201 12.40 -4.40 -6.23
C LEU A 201 11.74 -5.39 -7.20
N LYS A 202 12.36 -6.55 -7.45
CA LYS A 202 11.80 -7.62 -8.29
C LYS A 202 10.51 -8.19 -7.72
N ALA A 203 10.43 -8.40 -6.41
CA ALA A 203 9.24 -8.91 -5.73
C ALA A 203 8.04 -7.95 -5.88
N LYS A 204 8.32 -6.66 -6.08
CA LYS A 204 7.32 -5.61 -6.33
C LYS A 204 7.06 -5.36 -7.81
N SER A 205 7.65 -6.16 -8.70
CA SER A 205 7.45 -6.09 -10.15
C SER A 205 7.73 -4.69 -10.73
N VAL A 206 8.69 -3.96 -10.15
CA VAL A 206 9.02 -2.59 -10.56
C VAL A 206 9.55 -2.56 -12.00
N TRP A 207 8.96 -1.72 -12.86
CA TRP A 207 9.38 -1.59 -14.26
C TRP A 207 10.80 -1.06 -14.42
N ARG A 208 11.14 0.00 -13.69
CA ARG A 208 12.49 0.60 -13.59
C ARG A 208 12.86 0.86 -12.15
N GLY A 209 13.66 -0.04 -11.56
CA GLY A 209 14.09 0.07 -10.17
C GLY A 209 15.59 0.39 -10.05
N LEU A 210 15.91 1.51 -9.43
CA LEU A 210 17.28 1.89 -9.08
C LEU A 210 17.45 1.89 -7.56
N SER A 211 18.54 1.30 -7.09
CA SER A 211 18.85 1.29 -5.66
C SER A 211 20.33 1.45 -5.34
N ASN A 212 20.63 2.20 -4.28
CA ASN A 212 21.99 2.30 -3.72
C ASN A 212 22.48 0.97 -3.11
N ARG A 213 21.59 0.00 -2.86
CA ARG A 213 21.97 -1.34 -2.34
C ARG A 213 22.29 -2.36 -3.44
N ILE A 214 22.19 -1.97 -4.70
CA ILE A 214 22.62 -2.78 -5.83
C ILE A 214 23.98 -2.23 -6.25
N GLU A 215 24.98 -3.09 -6.35
CA GLU A 215 26.34 -2.70 -6.73
C GLU A 215 26.35 -1.85 -8.00
N SER A 216 26.77 -0.60 -7.86
CA SER A 216 26.78 0.41 -8.90
C SER A 216 27.89 0.21 -9.95
N GLU A 217 28.80 -0.75 -9.72
CA GLU A 217 29.91 -1.06 -10.62
C GLU A 217 29.41 -1.60 -11.97
N SER A 218 28.30 -2.34 -11.97
CA SER A 218 27.58 -2.64 -13.22
C SER A 218 26.74 -1.42 -13.62
N LYS A 219 27.27 -0.58 -14.52
CA LYS A 219 26.58 0.55 -15.18
C LYS A 219 25.47 0.12 -16.16
N GLU A 220 24.93 -1.08 -15.92
CA GLU A 220 24.05 -1.81 -16.82
C GLU A 220 22.79 -2.24 -16.10
N TRP A 221 21.68 -2.23 -16.85
CA TRP A 221 20.41 -2.74 -16.39
C TRP A 221 20.45 -4.26 -16.30
N LYS A 222 19.93 -4.82 -15.20
CA LYS A 222 19.64 -6.25 -15.08
C LYS A 222 18.16 -6.46 -15.37
N GLU A 223 17.88 -7.05 -16.53
CA GLU A 223 16.52 -7.42 -16.91
C GLU A 223 16.02 -8.61 -16.09
N TYR A 224 14.72 -8.65 -15.83
CA TYR A 224 14.07 -9.76 -15.17
C TYR A 224 12.62 -9.94 -15.63
N SER A 225 12.08 -11.12 -15.36
CA SER A 225 10.67 -11.42 -15.57
C SER A 225 10.06 -11.91 -14.28
N VAL A 226 8.85 -11.45 -13.99
CA VAL A 226 8.06 -12.01 -12.90
C VAL A 226 7.58 -13.37 -13.37
N LYS A 227 7.96 -14.44 -12.65
CA LYS A 227 7.31 -15.73 -12.82
C LYS A 227 5.86 -15.54 -12.40
N LYS A 228 4.96 -15.29 -13.37
CA LYS A 228 3.53 -15.45 -13.12
C LYS A 228 3.38 -16.90 -12.69
N ASN A 229 3.11 -17.12 -11.40
CA ASN A 229 2.48 -18.36 -10.97
C ASN A 229 1.10 -18.32 -11.64
N VAL A 230 1.06 -18.74 -12.91
CA VAL A 230 -0.17 -19.12 -13.56
C VAL A 230 -0.63 -20.31 -12.73
N LYS A 231 -1.46 -20.03 -11.71
CA LYS A 231 -2.43 -21.03 -11.29
C LYS A 231 -3.12 -21.38 -12.59
N ALA A 232 -2.81 -22.57 -13.11
CA ALA A 232 -3.50 -23.11 -14.26
C ALA A 232 -4.98 -22.82 -14.05
N PRO A 233 -5.72 -22.36 -15.08
CA PRO A 233 -7.16 -22.17 -14.95
C PRO A 233 -7.69 -23.44 -14.26
N PRO A 234 -8.46 -23.32 -13.16
CA PRO A 234 -8.87 -24.48 -12.40
C PRO A 234 -9.47 -25.44 -13.40
N ASN A 235 -8.76 -26.55 -13.62
CA ASN A 235 -9.16 -27.54 -14.61
C ASN A 235 -10.57 -27.94 -14.19
N ARG A 236 -11.60 -27.54 -14.96
CA ARG A 236 -13.02 -27.79 -14.68
C ARG A 236 -13.37 -29.28 -14.85
N LYS A 237 -12.42 -30.17 -14.55
CA LYS A 237 -12.54 -31.64 -14.54
C LYS A 237 -11.93 -32.27 -13.29
N ALA A 238 -11.85 -31.54 -12.18
CA ALA A 238 -11.51 -32.11 -10.87
C ALA A 238 -12.31 -31.50 -9.69
N ALA A 239 -13.51 -30.98 -9.97
CA ALA A 239 -14.47 -30.57 -8.94
C ALA A 239 -15.58 -31.63 -8.80
N GLN A 240 -15.20 -32.85 -8.43
CA GLN A 240 -16.13 -33.81 -7.83
C GLN A 240 -15.38 -34.70 -6.84
N LYS A 241 -14.85 -34.08 -5.78
CA LYS A 241 -14.75 -34.75 -4.48
C LYS A 241 -15.77 -34.07 -3.57
N SER A 242 -16.99 -34.58 -3.61
CA SER A 242 -18.04 -34.24 -2.65
C SER A 242 -17.49 -34.45 -1.23
N SER A 243 -17.57 -33.44 -0.39
CA SER A 243 -17.27 -33.55 1.04
C SER A 243 -18.23 -34.54 1.70
N ILE A 244 -17.84 -35.81 1.73
CA ILE A 244 -18.51 -36.91 2.45
C ILE A 244 -18.75 -36.54 3.92
N LYS A 245 -17.92 -35.66 4.49
CA LYS A 245 -18.06 -35.13 5.85
C LYS A 245 -19.36 -34.32 6.07
N GLY A 246 -19.88 -33.62 5.06
CA GLY A 246 -21.12 -32.83 5.18
C GLY A 246 -22.39 -33.69 5.20
N ILE A 247 -22.41 -34.75 4.38
CA ILE A 247 -23.55 -35.70 4.32
C ILE A 247 -23.63 -36.53 5.61
N LEU A 248 -22.48 -36.93 6.17
CA LEU A 248 -22.44 -37.66 7.43
C LEU A 248 -22.98 -36.83 8.61
N ILE A 249 -22.66 -35.54 8.67
CA ILE A 249 -23.20 -34.63 9.70
C ILE A 249 -24.72 -34.48 9.54
N LEU A 250 -25.22 -34.34 8.32
CA LEU A 250 -26.66 -34.20 8.04
C LEU A 250 -27.44 -35.48 8.41
N LEU A 251 -26.87 -36.67 8.17
CA LEU A 251 -27.45 -37.93 8.60
C LEU A 251 -27.49 -38.07 10.13
N ILE A 252 -26.42 -37.68 10.83
CA ILE A 252 -26.39 -37.73 12.30
C ILE A 252 -27.44 -36.79 12.89
N VAL A 253 -27.56 -35.56 12.38
CA VAL A 253 -28.58 -34.60 12.82
C VAL A 253 -29.99 -35.13 12.53
N GLY A 254 -30.21 -35.74 11.37
CA GLY A 254 -31.49 -36.37 11.02
C GLY A 254 -31.90 -37.50 11.97
N VAL A 255 -30.96 -38.38 12.35
CA VAL A 255 -31.23 -39.46 13.31
C VAL A 255 -31.56 -38.93 14.70
N ILE A 256 -30.87 -37.88 15.16
CA ILE A 256 -31.14 -37.25 16.47
C ILE A 256 -32.54 -36.63 16.49
N ILE A 257 -32.93 -35.92 15.42
CA ILE A 257 -34.28 -35.33 15.31
C ILE A 257 -35.34 -36.43 15.28
N MET A 258 -35.09 -37.53 14.56
CA MET A 258 -36.05 -38.64 14.48
C MET A 258 -36.21 -39.37 15.83
N ALA A 259 -35.12 -39.55 16.57
CA ALA A 259 -35.16 -40.13 17.92
C ALA A 259 -35.94 -39.23 18.91
N LEU A 260 -35.78 -37.90 18.83
CA LEU A 260 -36.54 -36.95 19.64
C LEU A 260 -38.02 -36.96 19.30
N LEU A 261 -38.38 -37.08 18.02
CA LEU A 261 -39.78 -37.21 17.60
C LEU A 261 -40.40 -38.52 18.09
N ILE A 262 -39.66 -39.63 18.05
CA ILE A 262 -40.13 -40.92 18.61
C ILE A 262 -40.31 -40.80 20.12
N PHE A 263 -39.41 -40.12 20.84
CA PHE A 263 -39.54 -39.93 22.28
C PHE A 263 -40.73 -39.03 22.66
N LEU A 264 -41.08 -38.06 21.82
CA LEU A 264 -42.27 -37.19 22.00
C LEU A 264 -43.59 -37.91 21.67
N ILE A 265 -43.57 -38.90 20.79
CA ILE A 265 -44.77 -39.65 20.36
C ILE A 265 -44.93 -40.94 21.18
N ALA A 266 -43.85 -41.44 21.80
CA ALA A 266 -43.90 -42.65 22.62
C ALA A 266 -44.85 -42.43 23.81
N PRO A 267 -45.96 -43.16 23.90
CA PRO A 267 -46.89 -43.05 25.01
C PRO A 267 -46.18 -43.51 26.30
N ASP A 268 -46.27 -42.67 27.32
CA ASP A 268 -45.74 -42.90 28.65
C ASP A 268 -46.29 -44.24 29.18
N ARG A 269 -45.43 -45.26 29.21
CA ARG A 269 -45.77 -46.55 29.85
C ARG A 269 -45.75 -46.34 31.35
N SER A 270 -46.85 -45.77 31.83
CA SER A 270 -47.27 -45.81 33.21
C SER A 270 -47.22 -47.25 33.73
N GLN A 271 -46.59 -47.39 34.90
CA GLN A 271 -46.43 -48.64 35.65
C GLN A 271 -47.77 -49.31 35.95
N PRO A 272 -47.82 -50.65 36.12
CA PRO A 272 -48.83 -51.26 36.97
C PRO A 272 -48.39 -51.15 38.44
N LYS A 273 -49.17 -50.41 39.23
CA LYS A 273 -49.28 -50.62 40.68
C LYS A 273 -50.23 -51.78 40.93
N ASP A 274 -49.80 -52.70 41.78
CA ASP A 274 -50.55 -53.44 42.81
C ASP A 274 -49.69 -54.65 43.24
N GLN A 275 -49.63 -55.13 44.48
CA GLN A 275 -49.94 -54.66 45.83
C GLN A 275 -49.52 -55.83 46.75
N THR A 276 -48.92 -55.56 47.92
CA THR A 276 -48.90 -56.41 49.16
C THR A 276 -48.15 -57.76 49.10
N SER A 277 -47.28 -58.17 50.04
CA SER A 277 -47.37 -58.06 51.50
C SER A 277 -46.05 -58.42 52.24
N MET A 278 -45.89 -57.77 53.40
CA MET A 278 -45.28 -58.19 54.67
C MET A 278 -43.76 -58.39 54.88
N GLN A 279 -43.25 -57.54 55.80
CA GLN A 279 -42.41 -57.81 56.99
C GLN A 279 -40.96 -58.30 56.75
N ALA A 280 -39.93 -57.88 57.48
CA ALA A 280 -39.80 -57.21 58.76
C ALA A 280 -38.44 -56.47 58.85
N SER A 281 -38.40 -55.45 59.71
CA SER A 281 -37.29 -55.03 60.59
C SER A 281 -35.84 -55.32 60.20
N LEU A 282 -34.99 -54.28 60.16
CA LEU A 282 -34.02 -54.03 61.24
C LEU A 282 -33.24 -52.72 61.06
N ASN A 283 -32.99 -52.11 62.22
CA ASN A 283 -32.28 -50.88 62.51
C ASN A 283 -30.82 -50.86 62.05
N PHE A 284 -30.28 -49.68 61.71
CA PHE A 284 -29.11 -49.01 62.33
C PHE A 284 -28.71 -47.81 61.43
N VAL A 285 -28.95 -46.56 61.83
CA VAL A 285 -28.16 -45.69 62.73
C VAL A 285 -26.92 -45.06 62.07
N SER A 286 -26.89 -43.72 62.17
CA SER A 286 -25.72 -42.83 62.31
C SER A 286 -24.91 -42.53 61.04
N LYS A 287 -24.44 -41.31 60.74
CA LYS A 287 -24.44 -39.95 61.31
C LYS A 287 -23.86 -39.10 60.15
N ALA A 288 -24.46 -37.97 59.79
CA ALA A 288 -24.20 -36.63 60.32
C ALA A 288 -23.00 -35.89 59.71
N ASN A 289 -23.29 -34.63 59.33
CA ASN A 289 -22.47 -33.42 59.42
C ASN A 289 -21.54 -33.04 58.25
N LEU A 290 -22.03 -32.10 57.43
CA LEU A 290 -21.54 -30.71 57.20
C LEU A 290 -20.43 -30.20 58.17
N PRO A 291 -19.89 -28.97 58.01
CA PRO A 291 -19.18 -28.37 56.88
C PRO A 291 -17.87 -27.68 57.35
N LEU A 292 -17.05 -27.19 56.42
CA LEU A 292 -16.39 -25.87 56.38
C LEU A 292 -15.34 -25.84 55.26
#